data_AF-A0A534V9P7-F1
#
_entry.id   AF-A0A534V9P7-F1
#
_cell.length_a   1.000
_cell.length_b   1.000
_cell.length_c   1.000
_cell.angle_alpha   90.00
_cell.angle_beta   90.00
_cell.angle_gamma   90.00
#
_symmetry.space_group_name_H-M   'P 1'
#
loop_
_entity.id
_entity.type
_entity.pdbx_description
1 polymer ?
#
loop_
_entity_poly.entity_id
_entity_poly.type
_entity_poly.pdbx_seq_one_letter_code
_entity_poly.pdbx_strand_id
1 'polypeptide(L)' 'MLFTSAQGRFLETLKDPEFLADAQKAELDIEPITGEEMKKMVSKLSTLSPSIVAKLKEILGTR' A
#
# COMPACT_ATOMS: atom_id res chain seq x y z
N MET A 1 17.41 -5.68 12.92
CA MET A 1 17.52 -4.26 13.32
C MET A 1 17.57 -3.32 12.11
N LEU A 2 18.53 -3.44 11.18
CA LEU A 2 18.64 -2.51 10.02
C LEU A 2 17.38 -2.38 9.17
N PHE A 3 16.67 -3.49 8.90
CA PHE A 3 15.46 -3.49 8.09
C PHE A 3 14.29 -2.70 8.74
N THR A 4 14.14 -2.81 10.05
CA THR A 4 13.11 -2.07 10.82
C THR A 4 13.41 -0.57 10.87
N SER A 5 14.68 -0.20 11.00
CA SER A 5 15.12 1.21 10.97
C SER A 5 14.88 1.87 9.61
N ALA A 6 15.05 1.12 8.52
CA ALA A 6 14.78 1.63 7.17
C ALA A 6 13.28 1.90 6.95
N GLN A 7 12.40 1.01 7.41
CA GLN A 7 10.94 1.22 7.33
C GLN A 7 10.48 2.44 8.13
N GLY A 8 11.00 2.61 9.35
CA GLY A 8 10.66 3.76 10.19
C GLY A 8 11.02 5.09 9.50
N ARG A 9 12.26 5.21 9.04
CA ARG A 9 12.74 6.42 8.34
C ARG A 9 11.96 6.72 7.07
N PHE A 10 11.59 5.68 6.32
CA PHE A 10 10.75 5.83 5.12
C PHE A 10 9.36 6.38 5.47
N LEU A 11 8.72 5.86 6.52
CA LEU A 11 7.41 6.36 6.98
C LEU A 11 7.48 7.79 7.51
N GLU A 12 8.60 8.18 8.10
CA GLU A 12 8.84 9.58 8.51
C GLU A 12 8.90 10.49 7.29
N THR A 13 9.61 10.10 6.22
CA THR A 13 9.64 10.86 4.95
C THR A 13 8.26 11.01 4.34
N LEU A 14 7.44 9.95 4.33
CA LEU A 14 6.08 10.02 3.77
C LEU A 14 5.11 10.90 4.59
N LYS A 15 5.48 11.31 5.80
CA LYS A 15 4.73 12.23 6.66
C LYS A 15 5.36 13.61 6.72
N ASP A 16 6.50 13.80 6.07
CA ASP A 16 7.21 15.06 6.09
C ASP A 16 6.41 16.14 5.34
N PRO A 17 6.17 17.32 5.95
CA PRO A 17 5.36 18.37 5.33
C PRO A 17 5.93 18.91 4.01
N GLU A 18 7.26 18.96 3.85
CA GLU A 18 7.90 19.43 2.62
C GLU A 18 7.71 18.41 1.50
N PHE A 19 7.90 17.13 1.82
CA PHE A 19 7.62 16.02 0.90
C PHE A 19 6.15 16.00 0.46
N LEU A 20 5.21 16.18 1.40
CA LEU A 20 3.77 16.20 1.09
C LEU A 20 3.38 17.41 0.23
N ALA A 21 3.99 18.58 0.44
CA ALA A 21 3.76 19.74 -0.41
C ALA A 21 4.20 19.49 -1.86
N ASP A 22 5.33 18.80 -2.05
CA ASP A 22 5.81 18.43 -3.38
C ASP A 22 4.94 17.34 -4.02
N ALA A 23 4.48 16.34 -3.24
CA ALA A 23 3.52 15.35 -3.71
C ALA A 23 2.20 16.01 -4.16
N GLN A 24 1.70 16.99 -3.41
CA GLN A 24 0.50 17.73 -3.77
C GLN A 24 0.67 18.52 -5.08
N LYS A 25 1.81 19.18 -5.29
CA LYS A 25 2.13 19.86 -6.56
C LYS A 25 2.17 18.89 -7.74
N ALA A 26 2.57 17.65 -7.49
CA ALA A 26 2.59 16.57 -8.47
C ALA A 26 1.24 15.85 -8.62
N GLU A 27 0.18 16.32 -7.94
CA GLU A 27 -1.14 15.69 -7.91
C GLU A 27 -1.10 14.22 -7.44
N LEU A 28 -0.15 13.89 -6.56
CA LEU A 28 -0.01 12.58 -5.95
C LEU A 28 -0.73 12.55 -4.60
N ASP A 29 -1.62 11.58 -4.44
CA ASP A 29 -2.24 11.27 -3.16
C ASP A 29 -1.36 10.28 -2.38
N ILE A 30 -0.97 10.65 -1.16
CA ILE A 30 -0.01 9.90 -0.35
C ILE A 30 -0.69 9.45 0.95
N GLU A 31 -1.02 8.16 1.00
CA GLU A 31 -1.57 7.50 2.19
C GLU A 31 -0.59 6.39 2.68
N PRO A 32 0.38 6.73 3.56
CA PRO A 32 1.38 5.77 4.00
C PRO A 32 0.78 4.72 4.95
N ILE A 33 1.05 3.43 4.67
CA ILE A 33 0.73 2.30 5.55
C ILE A 33 2.00 1.64 6.10
N THR A 34 1.92 1.04 7.29
CA THR A 34 3.03 0.28 7.87
C THR A 34 3.28 -1.04 7.13
N GLY A 35 4.50 -1.59 7.26
CA GLY A 35 4.82 -2.91 6.70
C GLY A 35 3.94 -4.04 7.27
N GLU A 36 3.53 -3.93 8.53
CA GLU A 36 2.61 -4.89 9.15
C GLU A 36 1.19 -4.78 8.58
N GLU A 37 0.71 -3.58 8.28
CA GLU A 37 -0.58 -3.37 7.60
C GLU A 37 -0.56 -3.93 6.19
N MET A 38 0.52 -3.68 5.42
CA MET A 38 0.73 -4.27 4.10
C MET A 38 0.69 -5.80 4.16
N LYS A 39 1.43 -6.40 5.10
CA LYS A 39 1.44 -7.86 5.30
C LYS A 39 0.05 -8.40 5.58
N LYS A 40 -0.72 -7.74 6.46
CA LYS A 40 -2.11 -8.13 6.76
C LYS A 40 -3.01 -8.05 5.52
N MET A 41 -2.86 -7.03 4.68
CA MET A 41 -3.63 -6.91 3.43
C MET A 41 -3.30 -8.06 2.47
N VAL A 42 -2.03 -8.34 2.23
CA VAL A 42 -1.61 -9.47 1.37
C VAL A 42 -2.11 -10.80 1.90
N SER A 43 -2.01 -11.05 3.22
CA SER A 43 -2.54 -12.27 3.83
C SER A 43 -4.05 -12.41 3.61
N LYS A 44 -4.82 -11.34 3.80
CA LYS A 44 -6.28 -11.37 3.53
C LYS A 44 -6.57 -11.71 2.08
N LEU A 45 -5.85 -11.11 1.12
CA LEU A 45 -6.01 -11.39 -0.30
C LEU A 45 -5.68 -12.85 -0.64
N SER A 46 -4.66 -13.44 -0.01
CA SER A 46 -4.30 -14.85 -0.22
C SER A 46 -5.34 -15.86 0.27
N THR A 47 -6.25 -15.44 1.17
CA THR A 47 -7.30 -16.28 1.76
C THR A 47 -8.66 -16.13 1.08
N LEU A 48 -8.76 -15.34 0.00
CA LEU A 48 -10.01 -15.20 -0.75
C LEU A 48 -10.47 -16.55 -1.30
N SER A 49 -11.77 -16.81 -1.21
CA SER A 49 -12.35 -18.04 -1.74
C SER A 49 -12.20 -18.11 -3.27
N PRO A 50 -12.13 -19.32 -3.86
CA PRO A 50 -12.08 -19.47 -5.31
C PRO A 50 -13.24 -18.79 -6.04
N SER A 51 -14.44 -18.75 -5.43
CA SER A 51 -15.62 -18.08 -5.98
C SER A 51 -15.45 -16.57 -6.06
N ILE A 52 -14.87 -15.93 -5.04
CA ILE A 52 -14.58 -14.49 -5.06
C ILE A 52 -13.50 -14.18 -6.09
N VAL A 53 -12.44 -14.99 -6.14
CA VAL A 53 -11.38 -14.84 -7.14
C VAL A 53 -11.93 -14.96 -8.57
N ALA A 54 -12.80 -15.93 -8.82
CA ALA A 54 -13.47 -16.08 -10.11
C ALA A 54 -14.29 -14.83 -10.46
N LYS A 55 -15.06 -14.30 -9.50
CA LYS A 55 -15.87 -13.11 -9.71
C LYS A 55 -15.02 -11.86 -9.99
N LEU A 56 -13.92 -11.69 -9.28
CA LEU A 56 -12.97 -10.59 -9.51
C LEU A 56 -12.34 -10.68 -10.91
N LYS A 57 -12.01 -11.89 -11.39
CA LYS A 57 -11.50 -12.08 -12.77
C LYS A 57 -12.53 -11.69 -13.83
N GLU A 58 -13.81 -11.94 -13.61
CA GLU A 58 -14.87 -11.48 -14.54
C GLU A 58 -14.98 -9.95 -14.59
N ILE A 59 -14.84 -9.29 -13.44
CA ILE A 59 -15.04 -7.83 -13.31
C ILE A 59 -13.79 -7.05 -13.74
N LEU A 60 -12.61 -7.49 -13.28
CA LEU A 60 -11.32 -6.81 -13.47
C LEU A 60 -10.53 -7.32 -14.68
N GLY A 61 -10.97 -8.43 -15.28
CA GLY A 61 -10.46 -8.92 -16.55
C GLY A 61 -10.89 -8.01 -17.69
N THR A 62 -10.32 -6.81 -17.74
CA THR A 62 -10.24 -6.01 -18.95
C THR A 62 -9.73 -6.93 -20.06
N ARG A 63 -10.47 -6.97 -21.18
CA ARG A 63 -10.23 -7.87 -22.33
C ARG A 63 -8.77 -8.08 -22.69
#